data_AF-A0A3M1BX98-F1
#
_entry.id   AF-A0A3M1BX98-F1
#
_cell.length_a   1.000
_cell.length_b   1.000
_cell.length_c   1.000
_cell.angle_alpha   90.00
_cell.angle_beta   90.00
_cell.angle_gamma   90.00
#
_symmetry.space_group_name_H-M   'P 1'
#
loop_
_entity.id
_entity.type
_entity.pdbx_description
1 polymer ?
#
loop_
_entity_poly.entity_id
_entity_poly.type
_entity_poly.pdbx_seq_one_letter_code
_entity_poly.pdbx_strand_id
1 'polypeptide(L)'
;MPIAITRNISPRMEWCELTHQEREPINIALAEKQHEEYEDALRKLGCELVRAPDLPDYPDSVFVEDCAVVFDELALITRPGAESRRAEAVSMEDVLEPYRKLHYI
;
A
#
# COMPACT_ATOMS: atom_id res chain seq x y z
N MET A 1 -5.53 -20.10 -1.68
CA MET A 1 -4.74 -19.40 -0.65
C MET A 1 -5.04 -17.92 -0.81
N PRO A 2 -5.43 -17.18 0.23
CA PRO A 2 -5.66 -15.74 0.09
C PRO A 2 -4.35 -15.04 -0.28
N ILE A 3 -4.43 -14.01 -1.11
CA ILE A 3 -3.29 -13.17 -1.49
C ILE A 3 -3.38 -11.89 -0.67
N ALA A 4 -2.25 -11.46 -0.09
CA ALA A 4 -2.12 -10.16 0.53
C ALA A 4 -1.08 -9.35 -0.24
N ILE A 5 -1.48 -8.17 -0.70
CA ILE A 5 -0.59 -7.24 -1.39
C ILE A 5 -0.11 -6.21 -0.36
N THR A 6 1.20 -6.02 -0.27
CA THR A 6 1.84 -5.04 0.60
C THR A 6 2.79 -4.17 -0.23
N ARG A 7 3.23 -3.04 0.33
CA ARG A 7 4.34 -2.25 -0.21
C ARG A 7 5.22 -1.82 0.96
N ASN A 8 6.53 -1.80 0.76
CA ASN A 8 7.47 -1.48 1.83
C ASN A 8 7.31 -0.03 2.33
N ILE A 9 7.87 0.22 3.52
CA ILE A 9 7.93 1.57 4.12
C ILE A 9 8.79 2.48 3.25
N SER A 10 8.27 3.67 2.95
CA SER A 10 9.03 4.71 2.28
C SER A 10 10.05 5.33 3.25
N PRO A 11 11.30 5.57 2.83
CA PRO A 11 12.26 6.33 3.64
C PRO A 11 11.80 7.78 3.89
N ARG A 12 10.77 8.24 3.18
CA ARG A 12 10.15 9.56 3.36
C ARG A 12 8.86 9.54 4.17
N MET A 13 8.50 8.43 4.83
CA MET A 13 7.25 8.30 5.59
C MET A 13 7.06 9.41 6.64
N GLU A 14 8.13 10.00 7.16
CA GLU A 14 8.06 11.17 8.04
C GLU A 14 7.29 12.37 7.44
N TRP A 15 7.17 12.42 6.12
CA TRP A 15 6.45 13.46 5.35
C TRP A 15 5.06 13.01 4.87
N CYS A 16 4.49 11.95 5.44
CA CYS A 16 3.16 11.44 5.11
C CYS A 16 2.05 12.49 5.25
N GLU A 17 0.98 12.33 4.49
CA GLU A 17 -0.21 13.19 4.60
C GLU A 17 -0.86 13.07 5.99
N LEU A 18 -1.28 14.21 6.56
CA LEU A 18 -1.96 14.29 7.86
C LEU A 18 -3.19 15.18 7.75
N THR A 19 -4.36 14.70 8.18
CA THR A 19 -5.61 15.47 8.10
C THR A 19 -6.00 16.12 9.43
N HIS A 20 -5.78 15.43 10.56
CA HIS A 20 -6.31 15.83 11.88
C HIS A 20 -5.29 15.70 13.02
N GLN A 21 -4.01 15.53 12.69
CA GLN A 21 -2.94 15.34 13.67
C GLN A 21 -1.79 16.30 13.38
N GLU A 22 -1.16 16.79 14.43
CA GLU A 22 0.12 17.48 14.30
C GLU A 22 1.21 16.47 13.95
N ARG A 23 2.24 16.91 13.23
CA ARG A 23 3.32 16.04 12.83
C ARG A 23 4.23 15.76 14.01
N GLU A 24 4.43 14.48 14.29
CA GLU A 24 5.42 13.99 15.25
C GLU A 24 6.51 13.20 14.52
N PRO A 25 7.75 13.16 15.05
CA PRO A 25 8.83 12.39 14.44
C PRO A 25 8.49 10.91 14.34
N ILE A 26 8.71 10.31 13.17
CA ILE A 26 8.53 8.88 12.93
C ILE A 26 9.89 8.19 12.96
N ASN A 27 10.04 7.18 13.81
CA ASN A 27 11.21 6.31 13.77
C ASN A 27 11.07 5.32 12.59
N ILE A 28 11.69 5.65 11.45
CA ILE A 28 11.61 4.87 10.22
C ILE A 28 12.08 3.43 10.41
N ALA A 29 13.19 3.21 11.11
CA ALA A 29 13.71 1.86 11.36
C ALA A 29 12.75 1.02 12.21
N LEU A 30 12.02 1.65 13.15
CA LEU A 30 10.96 0.97 13.90
C LEU A 30 9.76 0.65 13.00
N ALA A 31 9.36 1.58 12.12
CA ALA A 31 8.25 1.37 11.18
C ALA A 31 8.55 0.23 10.20
N GLU A 32 9.77 0.15 9.67
CA GLU A 32 10.23 -0.97 8.82
C GLU A 32 10.11 -2.30 9.55
N LYS A 33 10.62 -2.38 10.78
CA LYS A 33 10.52 -3.59 11.61
C LYS A 33 9.07 -3.98 11.89
N GLN A 34 8.21 -3.01 12.23
CA GLN A 34 6.78 -3.26 12.44
C GLN A 34 6.09 -3.77 11.19
N HIS A 35 6.48 -3.26 10.01
CA HIS A 35 5.94 -3.71 8.73
C HIS A 35 6.38 -5.13 8.39
N GLU A 36 7.63 -5.49 8.65
CA GLU A 36 8.12 -6.87 8.54
C GLU A 36 7.34 -7.84 9.45
N GLU A 37 7.10 -7.43 10.70
CA GLU A 37 6.30 -8.21 11.66
C GLU A 37 4.83 -8.37 11.19
N TYR A 38 4.26 -7.34 10.58
CA TYR A 38 2.91 -7.39 9.97
C TYR A 38 2.85 -8.38 8.81
N GLU A 39 3.83 -8.34 7.90
CA GLU A 39 3.90 -9.32 6.83
C GLU A 39 4.07 -10.75 7.32
N ASP A 40 4.93 -10.96 8.33
CA ASP A 40 5.09 -12.27 8.93
C ASP A 40 3.80 -12.78 9.57
N ALA A 41 2.98 -11.89 10.14
CA ALA A 41 1.65 -12.25 10.63
C ALA A 41 0.73 -12.72 9.48
N LEU A 42 0.73 -12.03 8.34
CA LEU A 42 -0.03 -12.44 7.14
C LEU A 42 0.43 -13.81 6.61
N ARG A 43 1.74 -14.07 6.54
CA ARG A 43 2.28 -15.39 6.15
C ARG A 43 1.83 -16.48 7.12
N LYS A 44 1.87 -16.24 8.43
CA LYS A 44 1.43 -17.18 9.47
C LYS A 44 -0.07 -17.50 9.40
N LEU A 45 -0.88 -16.56 8.91
CA LEU A 45 -2.30 -16.76 8.62
C LEU A 45 -2.54 -17.52 7.30
N GLY A 46 -1.48 -17.89 6.58
CA GLY A 46 -1.55 -18.64 5.33
C GLY A 46 -1.82 -17.77 4.11
N CYS A 47 -1.49 -16.47 4.15
CA CYS A 47 -1.56 -15.62 2.97
C CYS A 47 -0.32 -15.81 2.08
N GLU A 48 -0.53 -15.77 0.76
CA GLU A 48 0.53 -15.53 -0.20
C GLU A 48 0.83 -14.03 -0.21
N LEU A 49 2.06 -13.64 0.12
CA LEU A 49 2.44 -12.23 0.08
C LEU A 49 2.99 -11.84 -1.29
N VAL A 50 2.43 -10.77 -1.83
CA VAL A 50 2.88 -10.10 -3.05
C VAL A 50 3.29 -8.69 -2.66
N ARG A 51 4.60 -8.41 -2.67
CA ARG A 51 5.11 -7.06 -2.46
C ARG A 51 5.06 -6.28 -3.78
N ALA A 52 4.28 -5.21 -3.81
CA ALA A 52 4.29 -4.23 -4.89
C ALA A 52 5.67 -3.53 -4.99
N PRO A 53 6.04 -2.98 -6.15
CA PRO A 53 7.27 -2.21 -6.29
C PRO A 53 7.35 -1.06 -5.28
N ASP A 54 8.55 -0.85 -4.74
CA ASP A 54 8.82 0.25 -3.81
C ASP A 54 8.67 1.61 -4.50
N LEU A 55 8.11 2.57 -3.77
CA LEU A 55 7.90 3.94 -4.22
C LEU A 55 8.54 4.93 -3.22
N PRO A 56 9.89 5.01 -3.16
CA PRO A 56 10.60 5.71 -2.09
C PRO A 56 10.35 7.23 -2.07
N ASP A 57 9.88 7.81 -3.17
CA ASP A 57 9.52 9.22 -3.26
C ASP A 57 8.10 9.53 -2.76
N TYR A 58 7.29 8.52 -2.44
CA TYR A 58 5.89 8.64 -2.01
C TYR A 58 5.78 8.25 -0.53
N PRO A 59 5.67 9.22 0.39
CA PRO A 59 5.67 8.96 1.84
C PRO A 59 4.61 7.97 2.32
N ASP A 60 3.43 7.99 1.69
CA ASP A 60 2.25 7.21 2.07
C ASP A 60 2.11 5.88 1.31
N SER A 61 3.10 5.51 0.48
CA SER A 61 2.96 4.40 -0.47
C SER A 61 2.71 3.04 0.16
N VAL A 62 3.06 2.87 1.45
CA VAL A 62 2.79 1.66 2.24
C VAL A 62 1.27 1.39 2.36
N PHE A 63 0.43 2.43 2.32
CA PHE A 63 -1.02 2.34 2.47
C PHE A 63 -1.70 1.97 1.14
N VAL A 64 -1.42 0.77 0.66
CA VAL A 64 -1.92 0.24 -0.61
C VAL A 64 -3.44 0.07 -0.68
N GLU A 65 -4.12 0.00 0.48
CA GLU A 65 -5.59 -0.12 0.58
C GLU A 65 -6.30 1.05 -0.11
N ASP A 66 -5.74 2.26 -0.04
CA ASP A 66 -6.35 3.43 -0.65
C ASP A 66 -6.29 3.40 -2.18
N CYS A 67 -5.43 2.58 -2.78
CA CYS A 67 -5.22 2.52 -4.23
C CYS A 67 -6.27 1.66 -4.95
N ALA A 68 -6.84 0.68 -4.26
CA ALA A 68 -7.77 -0.25 -4.89
C ALA A 68 -8.71 -0.94 -3.90
N VAL A 69 -9.94 -1.20 -4.35
CA VAL A 69 -10.89 -2.09 -3.65
C VAL A 69 -11.05 -3.36 -4.47
N VAL A 70 -10.73 -4.52 -3.88
CA VAL A 70 -10.69 -5.80 -4.58
C VAL A 70 -11.86 -6.70 -4.17
N PHE A 71 -12.56 -7.23 -5.17
CA PHE A 71 -13.63 -8.21 -5.04
C PHE A 71 -13.23 -9.54 -5.69
N ASP A 72 -14.08 -10.55 -5.56
CA ASP A 72 -13.82 -11.86 -6.18
C ASP A 72 -13.76 -11.76 -7.71
N GLU A 73 -14.58 -10.90 -8.33
CA GLU A 73 -14.70 -10.78 -9.79
C GLU A 73 -13.88 -9.66 -10.42
N LEU A 74 -13.57 -8.60 -9.65
CA LEU A 74 -12.95 -7.39 -10.18
C LEU A 74 -12.10 -6.65 -9.13
N ALA A 75 -11.25 -5.74 -9.61
CA ALA A 75 -10.59 -4.74 -8.78
C ALA A 75 -10.98 -3.33 -9.26
N LEU A 76 -11.42 -2.49 -8.32
CA LEU A 76 -11.66 -1.06 -8.55
C LEU A 76 -10.38 -0.30 -8.21
N ILE A 77 -9.71 0.25 -9.22
CA ILE A 77 -8.64 1.22 -9.05
C ILE A 77 -9.28 2.56 -8.65
N THR A 78 -8.86 3.08 -7.51
CA THR A 78 -9.43 4.31 -6.96
C THR A 78 -8.70 5.55 -7.51
N ARG A 79 -9.21 6.72 -7.15
CA ARG A 79 -8.52 7.99 -7.31
C ARG A 79 -8.32 8.64 -5.93
N PRO A 80 -7.16 8.43 -5.28
CA PRO A 80 -6.88 9.03 -3.97
C PRO A 80 -7.18 10.53 -3.93
N GLY A 81 -7.80 10.98 -2.83
CA GLY A 81 -8.18 12.38 -2.65
C GLY A 81 -6.97 13.32 -2.60
N ALA A 82 -5.91 12.88 -1.92
CA ALA A 82 -4.63 13.58 -1.89
C ALA A 82 -3.92 13.46 -3.25
N GLU A 83 -3.56 14.59 -3.85
CA GLU A 83 -2.95 14.61 -5.20
C GLU A 83 -1.58 13.94 -5.22
N SER A 84 -0.82 14.08 -4.13
CA SER A 84 0.47 13.43 -3.87
C SER A 84 0.42 11.90 -4.00
N ARG A 85 -0.74 11.30 -3.74
CA ARG A 85 -0.93 9.84 -3.70
C ARG A 85 -1.49 9.24 -4.98
N ARG A 86 -1.93 10.05 -5.95
CA ARG A 86 -2.61 9.53 -7.17
C ARG A 86 -1.72 8.63 -8.03
N ALA A 87 -0.42 8.85 -8.04
CA ALA A 87 0.51 8.01 -8.78
C ALA A 87 0.73 6.63 -8.13
N GLU A 88 0.41 6.45 -6.84
CA GLU A 88 0.46 5.15 -6.17
C GLU A 88 -0.56 4.17 -6.77
N ALA A 89 -1.73 4.68 -7.17
CA ALA A 89 -2.80 3.90 -7.79
C ALA A 89 -2.38 3.35 -9.16
N VAL A 90 -1.68 4.16 -9.97
CA VAL A 90 -1.15 3.72 -11.27
C VAL A 90 -0.18 2.55 -11.11
N SER A 91 0.73 2.63 -10.13
CA SER A 91 1.63 1.51 -9.82
C SER A 91 0.90 0.26 -9.34
N MET A 92 -0.30 0.39 -8.75
CA MET A 92 -1.10 -0.73 -8.27
C MET A 92 -1.84 -1.45 -9.40
N GLU A 93 -2.09 -0.79 -10.54
CA GLU A 93 -2.70 -1.41 -11.72
C GLU A 93 -1.87 -2.61 -12.19
N ASP A 94 -0.56 -2.42 -12.38
CA ASP A 94 0.38 -3.46 -12.82
C ASP A 94 0.42 -4.66 -11.86
N VAL A 95 0.20 -4.43 -10.56
CA VAL A 95 0.19 -5.47 -9.54
C VAL A 95 -1.11 -6.26 -9.56
N LEU A 96 -2.25 -5.61 -9.84
CA LEU A 96 -3.57 -6.23 -9.78
C LEU A 96 -4.02 -6.86 -11.10
N GLU A 97 -3.52 -6.38 -12.24
CA GLU A 97 -3.88 -6.88 -13.58
C GLU A 97 -3.74 -8.42 -13.73
N PRO A 98 -2.71 -9.09 -13.16
CA PRO A 98 -2.62 -10.54 -13.24
C PRO A 98 -3.71 -11.30 -12.48
N TYR A 99 -4.37 -10.65 -11.51
CA TYR A 99 -5.29 -11.31 -10.57
C TYR A 99 -6.75 -11.01 -10.85
N ARG A 100 -7.09 -9.82 -11.32
CA ARG A 100 -8.48 -9.35 -11.50
C ARG A 100 -8.62 -8.43 -12.70
N LYS A 101 -9.82 -8.40 -13.27
CA LYS A 101 -10.17 -7.37 -14.26
C LYS A 101 -10.25 -6.01 -13.58
N LEU A 102 -9.55 -5.03 -14.13
CA LEU A 102 -9.50 -3.67 -13.60
C LEU A 102 -10.69 -2.82 -14.06
N HIS A 103 -11.19 -2.02 -13.14
CA HIS A 103 -12.23 -1.02 -13.32
C HIS A 103 -11.83 0.26 -12.56
N TYR A 104 -12.39 1.41 -12.90
CA TYR A 104 -11.93 2.71 -12.41
C TYR A 104 -13.09 3.53 -11.85
N ILE A 105 -12.84 4.26 -10.75
CA ILE A 105 -13.81 5.17 -10.10
C ILE A 105 -13.22 6.54 -9.82
#